data_AF-A0A7K3VS05-F1
#
_entry.id   AF-A0A7K3VS05-F1
#
_cell.length_a   1.000
_cell.length_b   1.000
_cell.length_c   1.000
_cell.angle_alpha   90.00
_cell.angle_beta   90.00
_cell.angle_gamma   90.00
#
_symmetry.space_group_name_H-M   'P 1'
#
loop_
_entity.id
_entity.type
_entity.pdbx_description
1 polymer ?
#
loop_
_entity_poly.entity_id
_entity_poly.type
_entity_poly.pdbx_seq_one_letter_code
_entity_poly.pdbx_strand_id
1 'polypeptide(L)'
;MQNIFMYLISVAAVISLSSCTTTSDSFRRESASLTALSGERTRAGQNWHINSDCSLADYPPTQIVEQPKHGRLQIVHEPIFPDDAKGKLAKCRTVKVGGVAGYYTSKPGYIGRDRFVVRFPVGDGEIKEMVLNVNVMK
;
A
#
# COMPACT_ATOMS: atom_id res chain seq x y z
N MET A 1 -14.76 -74.53 20.70
CA MET A 1 -14.15 -73.74 19.60
C MET A 1 -15.11 -72.61 19.30
N GLN A 2 -14.80 -71.40 19.76
CA GLN A 2 -15.73 -70.27 19.69
C GLN A 2 -15.01 -69.11 19.00
N ASN A 3 -15.40 -68.86 17.75
CA ASN A 3 -14.99 -67.69 16.96
C ASN A 3 -16.24 -66.83 16.77
N ILE A 4 -16.27 -65.66 17.42
CA ILE A 4 -17.21 -64.59 17.09
C ILE A 4 -16.40 -63.31 16.95
N PHE A 5 -16.43 -62.78 15.73
CA PHE A 5 -16.00 -61.45 15.34
C PHE A 5 -16.67 -60.38 16.21
N MET A 6 -15.90 -59.42 16.74
CA MET A 6 -16.43 -58.06 16.93
C MET A 6 -15.31 -57.02 16.87
N TYR A 7 -15.28 -56.31 15.74
CA TYR A 7 -14.54 -55.07 15.53
C TYR A 7 -15.04 -53.99 16.49
N LEU A 8 -14.14 -53.21 17.09
CA LEU A 8 -14.48 -51.90 17.64
C LEU A 8 -13.38 -50.89 17.29
N ILE A 9 -13.87 -49.82 16.65
CA ILE A 9 -13.18 -48.84 15.83
C ILE A 9 -12.39 -47.85 16.69
N SER A 10 -11.13 -47.64 16.36
CA SER A 10 -10.27 -46.59 16.92
C SER A 10 -10.76 -45.22 16.44
N VAL A 11 -11.38 -44.43 17.33
CA VAL A 11 -11.72 -43.03 17.03
C VAL A 11 -10.47 -42.17 17.21
N ALA A 12 -9.76 -41.91 16.12
CA ALA A 12 -8.74 -40.86 16.09
C ALA A 12 -9.43 -39.49 15.96
N ALA A 13 -9.48 -38.74 17.06
CA ALA A 13 -9.93 -37.36 17.05
C ALA A 13 -8.91 -36.49 16.30
N VAL A 14 -9.21 -36.12 15.06
CA VAL A 14 -8.43 -35.14 14.29
C VAL A 14 -8.80 -33.75 14.83
N ILE A 15 -7.99 -33.24 15.75
CA ILE A 15 -8.09 -31.85 16.21
C ILE A 15 -7.51 -30.98 15.08
N SER A 16 -8.37 -30.51 14.20
CA SER A 16 -8.03 -29.49 13.20
C SER A 16 -7.76 -28.16 13.92
N LEU A 17 -6.51 -27.94 14.31
CA LEU A 17 -6.03 -26.65 14.79
C LEU A 17 -5.95 -25.69 13.59
N SER A 18 -7.02 -24.94 13.35
CA SER A 18 -6.99 -23.77 12.46
C SER A 18 -6.11 -22.70 13.12
N SER A 19 -4.81 -22.73 12.86
CA SER A 19 -3.90 -21.67 13.27
C SER A 19 -4.18 -20.41 12.43
N CYS A 20 -4.93 -19.46 12.98
CA CYS A 20 -4.86 -18.08 12.51
C CYS A 20 -3.45 -17.56 12.79
N THR A 21 -2.57 -17.57 11.80
CA THR A 21 -1.30 -16.85 11.91
C THR A 21 -1.60 -15.36 11.72
N THR A 22 -1.86 -14.67 12.82
CA THR A 22 -1.77 -13.20 12.85
C THR A 22 -0.29 -12.87 12.67
N THR A 23 0.13 -12.56 11.44
CA THR A 23 1.46 -11.99 11.22
C THR A 23 1.48 -10.65 11.94
N SER A 24 2.33 -10.51 12.95
CA SER A 24 2.64 -9.24 13.60
C SER A 24 3.48 -8.39 12.65
N ASP A 25 2.89 -8.01 11.53
CA ASP A 25 3.49 -7.04 10.63
C ASP A 25 3.59 -5.72 11.39
N SER A 26 4.82 -5.24 11.64
CA SER A 26 5.11 -4.03 12.41
C SER A 26 4.70 -2.72 11.73
N PHE A 27 3.93 -2.81 10.64
CA PHE A 27 3.49 -1.68 9.82
C PHE A 27 1.98 -1.56 9.82
N ARG A 28 1.49 -0.32 9.84
CA ARG A 28 0.05 -0.03 9.77
C ARG A 28 -0.44 -0.16 8.34
N ARG A 29 -1.31 -1.14 8.08
CA ARG A 29 -1.92 -1.34 6.76
C ARG A 29 -3.18 -0.48 6.61
N GLU A 30 -3.25 0.29 5.53
CA GLU A 30 -4.37 1.15 5.17
C GLU A 30 -4.83 0.86 3.74
N SER A 31 -6.07 1.25 3.41
CA SER A 31 -6.60 1.09 2.05
C SER A 31 -7.26 2.38 1.56
N ALA A 32 -7.11 2.64 0.27
CA ALA A 32 -7.69 3.78 -0.42
C ALA A 32 -8.15 3.40 -1.84
N SER A 33 -8.90 4.29 -2.47
CA SER A 33 -9.35 4.13 -3.85
C SER A 33 -8.86 5.29 -4.73
N LEU A 34 -8.49 4.97 -5.97
CA LEU A 34 -8.08 5.91 -7.01
C LEU A 34 -8.96 5.70 -8.24
N THR A 35 -9.39 6.77 -8.90
CA THR A 35 -9.96 6.67 -10.25
C THR A 35 -8.94 7.21 -11.25
N ALA A 36 -8.75 6.48 -12.34
CA ALA A 36 -7.81 6.83 -13.41
C ALA A 36 -8.46 6.67 -14.78
N LEU A 37 -8.05 7.49 -15.73
CA LEU A 37 -8.42 7.32 -17.14
C LEU A 37 -7.48 6.33 -17.83
N SER A 38 -8.00 5.57 -18.79
CA SER A 38 -7.28 4.51 -19.45
C SER A 38 -6.05 5.03 -20.20
N GLY A 39 -4.87 4.52 -19.86
CA GLY A 39 -3.60 4.93 -20.46
C GLY A 39 -3.08 6.29 -20.00
N GLU A 40 -3.81 7.00 -19.13
CA GLU A 40 -3.39 8.30 -18.63
C GLU A 40 -2.56 8.19 -17.35
N ARG A 41 -1.56 9.07 -17.24
CA ARG A 41 -0.72 9.17 -16.05
C ARG A 41 -1.47 9.92 -14.95
N THR A 42 -1.83 9.20 -13.89
CA THR A 42 -2.58 9.73 -12.74
C THR A 42 -1.69 9.76 -11.50
N ARG A 43 -1.66 10.88 -10.76
CA ARG A 43 -0.97 10.96 -9.46
C ARG A 43 -1.75 10.15 -8.43
N ALA A 44 -1.15 9.08 -7.93
CA ALA A 44 -1.76 8.19 -6.95
C ALA A 44 -1.55 8.66 -5.50
N GLY A 45 -0.48 9.40 -5.26
CA GLY A 45 -0.13 9.90 -3.94
C GLY A 45 1.23 10.59 -3.96
N GLN A 46 1.57 11.19 -2.82
CA GLN A 46 2.86 11.82 -2.61
C GLN A 46 3.25 11.74 -1.14
N ASN A 47 4.55 11.85 -0.88
CA ASN A 47 5.12 11.88 0.46
C ASN A 47 6.28 12.88 0.49
N TRP A 48 6.57 13.43 1.66
CA TRP A 48 7.61 14.45 1.83
C TRP A 48 8.20 14.38 3.25
N HIS A 49 9.45 14.80 3.35
CA HIS A 49 10.12 15.03 4.63
C HIS A 49 10.94 16.31 4.51
N ILE A 50 10.53 17.34 5.26
CA ILE A 50 11.06 18.70 5.14
C ILE A 50 11.40 19.29 6.50
N ASN A 51 12.36 20.21 6.49
CA ASN A 51 12.73 21.00 7.65
C ASN A 51 11.71 22.11 7.92
N SER A 52 11.83 22.75 9.08
CA SER A 52 10.95 23.85 9.49
C SER A 52 11.04 25.11 8.61
N ASP A 53 12.06 25.23 7.76
CA ASP A 53 12.23 26.27 6.75
C ASP A 53 11.73 25.86 5.35
N CYS A 54 11.03 24.72 5.27
CA CYS A 54 10.52 24.10 4.04
C CYS A 54 11.60 23.54 3.10
N SER A 55 12.87 23.51 3.50
CA SER A 55 13.89 22.80 2.75
C SER A 55 13.66 21.28 2.80
N LEU A 56 14.09 20.56 1.77
CA LEU A 56 14.12 19.09 1.80
C LEU A 56 15.00 18.62 2.96
N ALA A 57 14.50 17.71 3.78
CA ALA A 57 15.31 16.98 4.76
C ALA A 57 15.89 15.73 4.10
N ASP A 58 15.02 14.88 3.55
CA ASP A 58 15.37 13.75 2.69
C ASP A 58 14.18 13.35 1.80
N TYR A 59 14.40 12.41 0.89
CA TYR A 59 13.31 11.75 0.17
C TYR A 59 12.87 10.50 0.93
N PRO A 60 11.62 10.43 1.44
CA PRO A 60 11.13 9.27 2.16
C PRO A 60 11.25 7.98 1.32
N PRO A 61 11.95 6.94 1.82
CA PRO A 61 12.11 5.68 1.08
C PRO A 61 10.75 5.02 0.85
N THR A 62 10.29 5.06 -0.39
CA THR A 62 8.98 4.50 -0.78
C THR A 62 9.20 3.25 -1.62
N GLN A 63 8.73 2.12 -1.12
CA GLN A 63 8.86 0.82 -1.78
C GLN A 63 7.54 0.41 -2.43
N ILE A 64 7.62 -0.05 -3.68
CA ILE A 64 6.51 -0.75 -4.32
C ILE A 64 6.57 -2.21 -3.86
N VAL A 65 5.61 -2.63 -3.03
CA VAL A 65 5.51 -4.00 -2.50
C VAL A 65 4.85 -4.91 -3.52
N GLU A 66 3.82 -4.41 -4.21
CA GLU A 66 3.10 -5.12 -5.28
C GLU A 66 2.83 -4.15 -6.43
N GLN A 67 3.26 -4.50 -7.64
CA GLN A 67 2.94 -3.75 -8.86
C GLN A 67 1.50 -4.04 -9.32
N PRO A 68 0.83 -3.09 -9.98
CA PRO A 68 -0.46 -3.33 -10.61
C PRO A 68 -0.38 -4.36 -11.74
N LYS A 69 -1.45 -5.14 -11.91
CA LYS A 69 -1.52 -6.20 -12.93
C LYS A 69 -1.83 -5.63 -14.32
N HIS A 70 -2.57 -4.53 -14.36
CA HIS A 70 -3.10 -3.93 -15.58
C HIS A 70 -2.55 -2.52 -15.84
N GLY A 71 -1.43 -2.17 -15.21
CA GLY A 71 -0.76 -0.89 -15.37
C GLY A 71 0.69 -0.91 -14.90
N ARG A 72 1.20 0.27 -14.58
CA ARG A 72 2.51 0.47 -13.95
C ARG A 72 2.39 1.52 -12.86
N LEU A 73 3.04 1.28 -11.74
CA LEU A 73 3.30 2.32 -10.74
C LEU A 73 4.76 2.78 -10.86
N GLN A 74 4.96 4.09 -10.90
CA GLN A 74 6.27 4.73 -10.91
C GLN A 74 6.41 5.66 -9.71
N ILE A 75 7.51 5.52 -8.98
CA ILE A 75 7.91 6.46 -7.93
C ILE A 75 8.93 7.42 -8.53
N VAL A 76 8.70 8.73 -8.40
CA VAL A 76 9.60 9.77 -8.90
C VAL A 76 9.88 10.80 -7.82
N HIS A 77 11.05 11.43 -7.89
CA HIS A 77 11.38 12.59 -7.07
C HIS A 77 11.06 13.86 -7.87
N GLU A 78 10.24 14.74 -7.32
CA GLU A 78 9.83 15.98 -7.99
C GLU A 78 9.40 17.05 -6.96
N PRO A 79 9.34 18.33 -7.36
CA PRO A 79 8.76 19.38 -6.52
C PRO A 79 7.25 19.21 -6.34
N ILE A 80 6.77 19.12 -5.10
CA ILE A 80 5.34 18.96 -4.73
C ILE A 80 4.91 20.01 -3.70
N PHE A 81 3.62 20.24 -3.56
CA PHE A 81 3.07 21.02 -2.44
C PHE A 81 2.77 20.07 -1.26
N PRO A 82 3.26 20.34 -0.05
CA PRO A 82 2.97 19.51 1.12
C PRO A 82 1.61 19.92 1.72
N ASP A 83 0.52 19.67 0.98
CA ASP A 83 -0.82 20.20 1.27
C ASP A 83 -1.35 19.81 2.67
N ASP A 84 -0.91 18.67 3.18
CA ASP A 84 -1.29 18.12 4.47
C ASP A 84 -0.39 18.55 5.63
N ALA A 85 0.67 19.35 5.39
CA ALA A 85 1.59 19.83 6.43
C ALA A 85 0.85 20.60 7.53
N LYS A 86 1.12 20.37 8.82
CA LYS A 86 0.40 21.01 9.94
C LYS A 86 1.37 21.70 10.91
N GLY A 87 0.83 22.45 11.87
CA GLY A 87 1.60 23.11 12.92
C GLY A 87 2.68 24.04 12.36
N LYS A 88 3.93 23.87 12.82
CA LYS A 88 5.07 24.69 12.38
C LYS A 88 5.35 24.59 10.87
N LEU A 89 4.89 23.52 10.21
CA LEU A 89 5.06 23.29 8.78
C LEU A 89 3.89 23.82 7.93
N ALA A 90 2.83 24.35 8.53
CA ALA A 90 1.66 24.83 7.77
C ALA A 90 2.02 25.93 6.75
N LYS A 91 3.06 26.73 7.04
CA LYS A 91 3.60 27.73 6.11
C LYS A 91 4.18 27.14 4.82
N CYS A 92 4.52 25.85 4.81
CA CYS A 92 5.12 25.18 3.65
C CYS A 92 4.09 24.75 2.60
N ARG A 93 2.78 24.75 2.92
CA ARG A 93 1.71 24.34 1.99
C ARG A 93 1.68 25.14 0.69
N THR A 94 2.19 26.38 0.71
CA THR A 94 2.15 27.31 -0.43
C THR A 94 3.44 27.34 -1.25
N VAL A 95 4.44 26.54 -0.88
CA VAL A 95 5.71 26.45 -1.60
C VAL A 95 5.95 25.04 -2.08
N LYS A 96 6.56 24.89 -3.26
CA LYS A 96 6.98 23.59 -3.74
C LYS A 96 8.23 23.15 -2.98
N VAL A 97 8.19 21.96 -2.42
CA VAL A 97 9.29 21.32 -1.72
C VAL A 97 9.71 20.05 -2.46
N GLY A 98 10.93 19.58 -2.24
CA GLY A 98 11.33 18.27 -2.75
C GLY A 98 10.43 17.19 -2.13
N GLY A 99 9.90 16.29 -2.95
CA GLY A 99 9.11 15.17 -2.46
C GLY A 99 9.13 13.98 -3.39
N VAL A 100 8.41 12.95 -2.96
CA VAL A 100 8.27 11.67 -3.65
C VAL A 100 6.82 11.57 -4.15
N ALA A 101 6.64 11.33 -5.44
CA ALA A 101 5.32 11.19 -6.05
C ALA A 101 5.16 9.81 -6.69
N GLY A 102 4.01 9.18 -6.43
CA GLY A 102 3.60 7.94 -7.08
C GLY A 102 2.67 8.22 -8.24
N TYR A 103 2.99 7.70 -9.43
CA TYR A 103 2.15 7.82 -10.62
C TYR A 103 1.72 6.46 -11.14
N TYR A 104 0.41 6.28 -11.26
CA TYR A 104 -0.21 5.12 -11.89
C TYR A 104 -0.50 5.42 -13.37
N THR A 105 -0.32 4.42 -14.22
CA THR A 105 -0.77 4.46 -15.62
C THR A 105 -1.24 3.07 -16.00
N SER A 106 -2.50 2.93 -16.42
CA SER A 106 -2.99 1.62 -16.90
C SER A 106 -2.39 1.30 -18.27
N LYS A 107 -2.47 0.03 -18.69
CA LYS A 107 -2.26 -0.33 -20.09
C LYS A 107 -3.28 0.42 -20.96
N PRO A 108 -2.89 0.96 -22.12
CA PRO A 108 -3.82 1.64 -23.02
C PRO A 108 -5.04 0.75 -23.35
N GLY A 109 -6.24 1.31 -23.23
CA GLY A 109 -7.50 0.61 -23.50
C GLY A 109 -7.98 -0.32 -22.38
N TYR A 110 -7.22 -0.52 -21.30
CA TYR A 110 -7.70 -1.26 -20.14
C TYR A 110 -8.78 -0.48 -19.40
N ILE A 111 -9.88 -1.14 -19.06
CA ILE A 111 -10.99 -0.62 -18.27
C ILE A 111 -11.33 -1.67 -17.22
N GLY A 112 -11.50 -1.27 -15.97
CA GLY A 112 -11.78 -2.18 -14.87
C GLY A 112 -10.97 -1.90 -13.62
N ARG A 113 -10.88 -2.89 -12.73
CA ARG A 113 -10.22 -2.75 -11.43
C ARG A 113 -8.77 -3.20 -11.47
N ASP A 114 -7.89 -2.37 -10.96
CA ASP A 114 -6.48 -2.69 -10.72
C ASP A 114 -6.13 -2.48 -9.24
N ARG A 115 -4.95 -2.90 -8.83
CA ARG A 115 -4.53 -2.84 -7.43
C ARG A 115 -3.01 -2.78 -7.32
N PHE A 116 -2.49 -1.98 -6.40
CA PHE A 116 -1.07 -2.03 -6.06
C PHE A 116 -0.86 -1.75 -4.56
N VAL A 117 0.35 -2.07 -4.08
CA VAL A 117 0.74 -1.86 -2.68
C VAL A 117 2.03 -1.10 -2.61
N VAL A 118 2.04 -0.06 -1.80
CA VAL A 118 3.25 0.71 -1.46
C VAL A 118 3.49 0.70 0.03
N ARG A 119 4.76 0.71 0.42
CA ARG A 119 5.20 0.84 1.80
C ARG A 119 6.10 2.06 1.92
N PHE A 120 5.84 2.90 2.92
CA PHE A 120 6.57 4.15 3.11
C PHE A 120 6.60 4.51 4.60
N PRO A 121 7.64 5.21 5.07
CA PRO A 121 7.65 5.78 6.39
C PRO A 121 6.72 7.00 6.44
N VAL A 122 6.13 7.21 7.61
CA VAL A 122 5.50 8.46 8.00
C VAL A 122 6.28 9.07 9.18
N GLY A 123 5.85 10.22 9.69
CA GLY A 123 6.46 10.83 10.87
C GLY A 123 6.56 9.87 12.06
N ASP A 124 7.48 10.16 12.98
CA ASP A 124 7.67 9.45 14.25
C ASP A 124 8.12 7.98 14.13
N GLY A 125 8.73 7.62 13.00
CA GLY A 125 9.34 6.28 12.79
C GLY A 125 8.34 5.19 12.45
N GLU A 126 7.07 5.53 12.26
CA GLU A 126 6.04 4.59 11.82
C GLU A 126 6.21 4.24 10.33
N ILE A 127 6.00 2.97 10.00
CA ILE A 127 5.93 2.49 8.61
C ILE A 127 4.46 2.19 8.29
N LYS A 128 3.98 2.71 7.16
CA LYS A 128 2.67 2.39 6.62
C LYS A 128 2.77 1.55 5.36
N GLU A 129 1.79 0.69 5.18
CA GLU A 129 1.55 -0.03 3.93
C GLU A 129 0.19 0.37 3.38
N MET A 130 0.17 1.00 2.21
CA MET A 130 -1.05 1.46 1.55
C MET A 130 -1.42 0.50 0.44
N VAL A 131 -2.63 -0.05 0.54
CA VAL A 131 -3.32 -0.79 -0.51
C VAL A 131 -4.16 0.19 -1.34
N LEU A 132 -3.76 0.45 -2.57
CA LEU A 132 -4.52 1.28 -3.50
C LEU A 132 -5.31 0.42 -4.48
N ASN A 133 -6.64 0.57 -4.44
CA ASN A 133 -7.55 -0.03 -5.40
C ASN A 133 -7.85 1.01 -6.49
N VAL A 134 -7.59 0.68 -7.75
CA VAL A 134 -7.77 1.60 -8.86
C VAL A 134 -9.01 1.20 -9.67
N ASN A 135 -9.89 2.17 -9.91
CA ASN A 135 -10.95 2.05 -10.90
C ASN A 135 -10.53 2.76 -12.18
N VAL A 136 -10.30 2.01 -13.26
CA VAL A 136 -9.90 2.54 -14.56
C VAL A 136 -11.11 2.71 -15.45
N MET A 137 -11.30 3.93 -15.93
CA MET A 137 -12.43 4.33 -16.77
C MET A 137 -11.96 4.84 -18.13
N LYS A 138 -12.92 5.04 -19.05
CA LYS A 138 -12.65 5.57 -20.39
C LYS A 138 -12.37 7.05 -20.34
#